data_AF-I0AI02-F1
#
_entry.id   AF-I0AI02-F1
#
_cell.length_a   1.000
_cell.length_b   1.000
_cell.length_c   1.000
_cell.angle_alpha   90.00
_cell.angle_beta   90.00
_cell.angle_gamma   90.00
#
_symmetry.space_group_name_H-M   'P 1'
#
loop_
_entity.id
_entity.type
_entity.pdbx_description
1 polymer ?
#
loop_
_entity_poly.entity_id
_entity_poly.type
_entity_poly.pdbx_seq_one_letter_code
_entity_poly.pdbx_strand_id
1 'polypeptide(L)'
;MKNTILFFAILVSISFFACSDYNSESSLITEPTLERPIVGTPNNNFPYPFLYTFEKIKDVTFSRIDSKGAVEIYIKDDPSKYSDFYVTLDYVVDIPKELIYVQNNGEGILVLENVRAEYITNINVYGAKNIDISREQVLPYSDGHRLAPLQIDGWKTEKENIHVYYKVMPYYVKFVFGELNTKLGDFLVFLAKPKGEEFVIPEFNKYGVFDLKLYGYVTPLERNFASE
;
A
#
# COMPACT_ATOMS: atom_id res chain seq x y z
N MET A 1 -26.79 22.61 -57.99
CA MET A 1 -26.61 24.01 -57.57
C MET A 1 -27.83 24.46 -56.77
N LYS A 2 -27.68 24.69 -55.46
CA LYS A 2 -28.27 25.81 -54.69
C LYS A 2 -28.02 25.57 -53.21
N ASN A 3 -27.02 26.27 -52.70
CA ASN A 3 -26.86 26.58 -51.28
C ASN A 3 -28.03 27.47 -50.86
N THR A 4 -28.63 27.22 -49.69
CA THR A 4 -29.05 28.33 -48.82
C THR A 4 -29.06 27.90 -47.35
N ILE A 5 -28.15 28.51 -46.60
CA ILE A 5 -28.11 28.62 -45.15
C ILE A 5 -29.18 29.63 -44.70
N LEU A 6 -29.90 29.34 -43.62
CA LEU A 6 -30.51 30.31 -42.69
C LEU A 6 -30.95 29.48 -41.45
N PHE A 7 -30.24 29.40 -40.32
CA PHE A 7 -29.75 30.40 -39.38
C PHE A 7 -30.85 31.29 -38.76
N PHE A 8 -30.86 31.29 -37.42
CA PHE A 8 -31.59 32.12 -36.45
C PHE A 8 -33.09 31.80 -36.26
N ALA A 9 -33.69 31.80 -35.07
CA ALA A 9 -33.30 31.89 -33.65
C ALA A 9 -34.63 31.94 -32.84
N ILE A 10 -34.52 32.08 -31.51
CA ILE A 10 -35.56 32.60 -30.58
C ILE A 10 -36.47 31.50 -30.01
N LEU A 11 -36.12 30.94 -28.84
CA LEU A 11 -36.37 31.44 -27.47
C LEU A 11 -37.78 31.11 -26.94
N VAL A 12 -37.76 30.48 -25.77
CA VAL A 12 -38.61 30.74 -24.60
C VAL A 12 -40.04 30.22 -24.60
N SER A 13 -40.28 29.29 -23.68
CA SER A 13 -41.48 29.17 -22.84
C SER A 13 -41.11 28.21 -21.69
N ILE A 14 -40.36 28.62 -20.67
CA ILE A 14 -40.86 29.22 -19.42
C ILE A 14 -42.30 28.79 -19.10
N SER A 15 -42.44 27.98 -18.05
CA SER A 15 -43.64 28.01 -17.20
C SER A 15 -43.15 27.99 -15.75
N PHE A 16 -43.17 29.18 -15.16
CA PHE A 16 -43.10 29.43 -13.73
C PHE A 16 -44.32 28.81 -13.04
N PHE A 17 -44.08 28.05 -11.98
CA PHE A 17 -44.91 28.16 -10.78
C PHE A 17 -43.98 28.58 -9.65
N ALA A 18 -44.23 29.78 -9.13
CA ALA A 18 -43.59 30.33 -7.95
C ALA A 18 -44.67 30.87 -7.01
N CYS A 19 -44.25 31.00 -5.75
CA CYS A 19 -44.92 31.54 -4.57
C CYS A 19 -45.78 30.50 -3.82
N SER A 20 -45.52 30.23 -2.54
CA SER A 20 -45.33 31.26 -1.51
C SER A 20 -44.45 30.83 -0.33
N ASP A 21 -43.83 31.84 0.25
CA ASP A 21 -42.92 31.87 1.39
C ASP A 21 -43.37 31.13 2.65
N TYR A 22 -42.38 30.53 3.35
CA TYR A 22 -42.28 30.65 4.80
C TYR A 22 -40.80 30.66 5.22
N ASN A 23 -40.31 31.84 5.62
CA ASN A 23 -39.07 31.98 6.38
C ASN A 23 -39.34 31.57 7.83
N SER A 24 -38.52 30.66 8.38
CA SER A 24 -38.03 30.75 9.76
C SER A 24 -37.10 29.58 10.10
N GLU A 25 -35.92 29.92 10.63
CA GLU A 25 -35.04 29.13 11.50
C GLU A 25 -33.97 28.22 10.87
N SER A 26 -32.76 28.80 10.78
CA SER A 26 -31.52 28.25 11.34
C SER A 26 -31.24 26.75 11.14
N SER A 27 -30.40 26.43 10.16
CA SER A 27 -29.14 25.72 10.46
C SER A 27 -28.13 25.96 9.35
N LEU A 28 -26.90 26.30 9.75
CA LEU A 28 -25.72 26.31 8.90
C LEU A 28 -25.53 24.94 8.26
N ILE A 29 -25.76 24.81 6.96
CA ILE A 29 -25.07 23.81 6.13
C ILE A 29 -24.75 24.48 4.79
N THR A 30 -23.53 24.99 4.68
CA THR A 30 -22.98 25.52 3.43
C THR A 30 -22.79 24.37 2.45
N GLU A 31 -23.36 24.56 1.27
CA GLU A 31 -23.18 23.98 -0.07
C GLU A 31 -22.27 22.76 -0.35
N PRO A 32 -22.63 21.97 -1.40
CA PRO A 32 -22.06 20.67 -1.68
C PRO A 32 -20.64 20.79 -2.22
N THR A 33 -19.69 20.13 -1.57
CA THR A 33 -18.41 19.85 -2.18
C THR A 33 -18.59 18.64 -3.11
N LEU A 34 -18.50 18.91 -4.42
CA LEU A 34 -18.13 17.91 -5.40
C LEU A 34 -16.77 17.34 -4.98
N GLU A 35 -16.79 16.24 -4.23
CA GLU A 35 -15.61 15.41 -4.00
C GLU A 35 -15.13 14.93 -5.38
N ARG A 36 -14.07 15.57 -5.86
CA ARG A 36 -13.31 15.05 -7.00
C ARG A 36 -12.88 13.63 -6.62
N PRO A 37 -13.09 12.62 -7.48
CA PRO A 37 -12.67 11.27 -7.17
C PRO A 37 -11.16 11.28 -6.95
N ILE A 38 -10.75 10.86 -5.76
CA ILE A 38 -9.38 10.45 -5.51
C ILE A 38 -9.10 9.35 -6.54
N VAL A 39 -8.16 9.62 -7.44
CA VAL A 39 -7.70 8.65 -8.42
C VAL A 39 -7.12 7.47 -7.62
N GLY A 40 -7.83 6.34 -7.60
CA GLY A 40 -7.26 5.05 -7.19
C GLY A 40 -7.90 4.29 -6.02
N THR A 41 -9.06 4.69 -5.48
CA THR A 41 -9.83 3.77 -4.61
C THR A 41 -10.85 2.99 -5.45
N PRO A 42 -10.62 1.70 -5.75
CA PRO A 42 -11.67 0.88 -6.32
C PRO A 42 -12.85 0.80 -5.34
N ASN A 43 -14.05 0.82 -5.92
CA ASN A 43 -15.33 0.91 -5.23
C ASN A 43 -15.41 -0.15 -4.09
N ASN A 44 -15.63 0.33 -2.88
CA ASN A 44 -15.47 -0.35 -1.59
C ASN A 44 -16.52 -1.45 -1.38
N ASN A 45 -16.35 -2.63 -2.00
CA ASN A 45 -17.26 -3.78 -1.87
C ASN A 45 -16.61 -5.17 -2.08
N PHE A 46 -15.33 -5.33 -1.72
CA PHE A 46 -14.62 -6.63 -1.63
C PHE A 46 -13.73 -6.60 -0.39
N PRO A 47 -13.34 -7.74 0.24
CA PRO A 47 -13.22 -7.89 1.71
C PRO A 47 -12.13 -7.07 2.43
N TYR A 48 -11.47 -6.15 1.74
CA TYR A 48 -10.46 -5.24 2.24
C TYR A 48 -10.95 -3.79 2.15
N PRO A 49 -11.04 -3.07 3.28
CA PRO A 49 -11.35 -1.65 3.24
C PRO A 49 -10.20 -0.82 2.62
N PHE A 50 -8.96 -1.34 2.56
CA PHE A 50 -7.79 -0.61 2.05
C PHE A 50 -6.78 -1.52 1.32
N LEU A 51 -6.32 -1.07 0.16
CA LEU A 51 -5.21 -1.63 -0.62
C LEU A 51 -4.22 -0.48 -0.89
N TYR A 52 -3.21 -0.32 -0.04
CA TYR A 52 -2.15 0.64 -0.30
C TYR A 52 -1.02 -0.04 -1.05
N THR A 53 -0.50 0.63 -2.07
CA THR A 53 0.59 0.09 -2.89
C THR A 53 1.80 1.00 -2.75
N PHE A 54 2.94 0.40 -2.46
CA PHE A 54 4.22 1.07 -2.33
C PHE A 54 5.13 0.56 -3.44
N GLU A 55 5.59 1.48 -4.28
CA GLU A 55 6.49 1.16 -5.38
C GLU A 55 7.91 0.92 -4.83
N LYS A 56 8.63 -0.04 -5.42
CA LYS A 56 10.05 -0.20 -5.17
C LYS A 56 10.81 1.02 -5.66
N ILE A 57 11.66 1.58 -4.80
CA ILE A 57 12.52 2.70 -5.14
C ILE A 57 13.65 2.20 -6.06
N LYS A 58 13.76 2.82 -7.23
CA LYS A 58 14.83 2.59 -8.20
C LYS A 58 16.02 3.45 -7.75
N ASP A 59 17.23 2.90 -7.67
CA ASP A 59 18.45 3.56 -7.15
C ASP A 59 18.66 3.55 -5.62
N VAL A 60 18.59 2.34 -5.05
CA VAL A 60 19.06 2.08 -3.69
C VAL A 60 20.44 1.41 -3.74
N THR A 61 21.34 1.88 -2.90
CA THR A 61 22.64 1.22 -2.65
C THR A 61 22.80 0.96 -1.17
N PHE A 62 23.65 0.02 -0.79
CA PHE A 62 23.89 -0.27 0.62
C PHE A 62 25.36 -0.56 0.92
N SER A 63 25.78 -0.29 2.15
CA SER A 63 27.11 -0.58 2.68
C SER A 63 26.98 -1.38 3.98
N ARG A 64 27.90 -2.32 4.20
CA ARG A 64 27.91 -3.16 5.41
C ARG A 64 28.70 -2.44 6.51
N ILE A 65 28.18 -2.49 7.73
CA ILE A 65 28.85 -2.00 8.93
C ILE A 65 29.12 -3.22 9.82
N ASP A 66 30.19 -3.94 9.49
CA ASP A 66 30.53 -5.23 10.11
C ASP A 66 30.70 -5.13 11.64
N SER A 67 31.24 -4.00 12.11
CA SER A 67 31.48 -3.76 13.54
C SER A 67 30.20 -3.68 14.39
N LYS A 68 29.04 -3.45 13.75
CA LYS A 68 27.73 -3.32 14.42
C LYS A 68 26.72 -4.39 14.01
N GLY A 69 27.07 -5.30 13.10
CA GLY A 69 26.10 -6.21 12.50
C GLY A 69 24.94 -5.41 11.87
N ALA A 70 25.29 -4.36 11.12
CA ALA A 70 24.33 -3.41 10.56
C ALA A 70 24.56 -3.20 9.07
N VAL A 71 23.53 -2.71 8.39
CA VAL A 71 23.62 -2.26 7.00
C VAL A 71 23.11 -0.82 6.90
N GLU A 72 23.87 0.02 6.21
CA GLU A 72 23.44 1.38 5.87
C GLU A 72 22.95 1.39 4.44
N ILE A 73 21.77 1.96 4.23
CA ILE A 73 21.05 1.98 2.97
C ILE A 73 20.93 3.43 2.54
N TYR A 74 21.38 3.72 1.32
CA TYR A 74 21.32 5.04 0.73
C TYR A 74 20.29 5.06 -0.40
N ILE A 75 19.30 5.91 -0.23
CA ILE A 75 18.25 6.18 -1.21
C ILE A 75 18.66 7.44 -1.99
N LYS A 76 18.80 7.32 -3.31
CA LYS A 76 19.16 8.47 -4.16
C LYS A 76 17.97 9.36 -4.55
N ASP A 77 16.76 8.82 -4.48
CA ASP A 77 15.54 9.62 -4.68
C ASP A 77 15.34 10.59 -3.50
N ASP A 78 14.52 11.62 -3.70
CA ASP A 78 14.17 12.61 -2.69
C ASP A 78 13.37 11.95 -1.55
N PRO A 79 13.96 11.81 -0.34
CA PRO A 79 13.32 11.13 0.78
C PRO A 79 12.10 11.90 1.29
N SER A 80 11.99 13.22 1.05
CA SER A 80 10.87 14.03 1.53
C SER A 80 9.51 13.68 0.91
N LYS A 81 9.52 12.92 -0.19
CA LYS A 81 8.29 12.40 -0.84
C LYS A 81 7.63 11.29 -0.03
N TYR A 82 8.37 10.63 0.85
CA TYR A 82 7.94 9.45 1.57
C TYR A 82 7.65 9.79 3.04
N SER A 83 6.65 9.16 3.64
CA SER A 83 6.41 9.23 5.07
C SER A 83 7.27 8.22 5.82
N ASP A 84 7.41 7.03 5.24
CA ASP A 84 8.04 5.86 5.85
C ASP A 84 8.59 4.93 4.77
N PHE A 85 9.46 4.01 5.18
CA PHE A 85 10.04 3.00 4.31
C PHE A 85 9.78 1.59 4.84
N TYR A 86 9.68 0.66 3.89
CA TYR A 86 9.63 -0.76 4.15
C TYR A 86 10.76 -1.44 3.40
N VAL A 87 11.61 -2.17 4.12
CA VAL A 87 12.84 -2.73 3.59
C VAL A 87 12.79 -4.25 3.64
N THR A 88 13.02 -4.91 2.52
CA THR A 88 13.22 -6.36 2.45
C THR A 88 14.70 -6.69 2.32
N LEU A 89 15.13 -7.71 3.05
CA LEU A 89 16.50 -8.20 3.03
C LEU A 89 16.54 -9.60 2.41
N ASP A 90 17.24 -9.73 1.29
CA ASP A 90 17.49 -10.99 0.61
C ASP A 90 18.82 -11.57 1.10
N TYR A 91 18.78 -12.74 1.72
CA TYR A 91 19.96 -13.40 2.24
C TYR A 91 20.47 -14.52 1.32
N VAL A 92 21.72 -14.94 1.52
CA VAL A 92 22.22 -16.23 1.01
C VAL A 92 21.29 -17.35 1.52
N VAL A 93 21.08 -18.37 0.70
CA VAL A 93 20.12 -19.47 0.88
C VAL A 93 20.08 -19.99 2.33
N ASP A 94 18.88 -20.28 2.83
CA ASP A 94 18.53 -20.79 4.18
C ASP A 94 18.26 -19.75 5.30
N ILE A 95 18.19 -18.46 4.98
CA ILE A 95 17.69 -17.44 5.93
C ILE A 95 16.35 -16.89 5.42
N PRO A 96 15.27 -16.94 6.24
CA PRO A 96 13.99 -16.35 5.87
C PRO A 96 14.13 -14.86 5.59
N LYS A 97 13.50 -14.40 4.51
CA LYS A 97 13.39 -12.97 4.22
C LYS A 97 12.55 -12.29 5.28
N GLU A 98 12.93 -11.07 5.61
CA GLU A 98 12.24 -10.23 6.57
C GLU A 98 11.81 -8.93 5.88
N LEU A 99 10.68 -8.39 6.32
CA LEU A 99 10.25 -7.03 5.98
C LEU A 99 10.43 -6.17 7.22
N ILE A 100 11.18 -5.09 7.10
CA ILE A 100 11.54 -4.20 8.21
C ILE A 100 10.94 -2.83 7.93
N TYR A 101 10.13 -2.35 8.87
CA TYR A 101 9.64 -0.99 8.85
C TYR A 101 10.72 -0.03 9.34
N VAL A 102 10.89 1.09 8.63
CA VAL A 102 11.84 2.14 8.96
C VAL A 102 11.16 3.50 8.87
N GLN A 103 11.28 4.30 9.93
CA GLN A 103 10.80 5.68 9.92
C GLN A 103 11.65 6.54 8.99
N ASN A 104 11.01 7.43 8.24
CA ASN A 104 11.77 8.38 7.43
C ASN A 104 12.40 9.46 8.32
N ASN A 105 13.72 9.57 8.30
CA ASN A 105 14.48 10.60 9.00
C ASN A 105 14.70 11.88 8.16
N GLY A 106 14.27 11.89 6.90
CA GLY A 106 14.42 13.00 5.96
C GLY A 106 15.80 13.08 5.28
N GLU A 107 16.74 12.20 5.62
CA GLU A 107 18.13 12.25 5.11
C GLU A 107 18.36 11.29 3.93
N GLY A 108 17.46 10.33 3.71
CA GLY A 108 17.64 9.29 2.67
C GLY A 108 18.70 8.25 3.02
N ILE A 109 19.17 8.25 4.26
CA ILE A 109 20.09 7.26 4.82
C ILE A 109 19.34 6.47 5.89
N LEU A 110 19.19 5.17 5.70
CA LEU A 110 18.53 4.27 6.64
C LEU A 110 19.57 3.32 7.24
N VAL A 111 19.55 3.13 8.56
CA VAL A 111 20.44 2.18 9.23
C VAL A 111 19.60 1.05 9.80
N LEU A 112 19.89 -0.17 9.37
CA LEU A 112 19.27 -1.37 9.91
C LEU A 112 20.26 -2.10 10.81
N GLU A 113 20.00 -2.09 12.11
CA GLU A 113 20.83 -2.76 13.11
C GLU A 113 20.36 -4.19 13.39
N ASN A 114 21.26 -5.00 13.97
CA ASN A 114 21.03 -6.39 14.35
C ASN A 114 20.66 -7.30 13.17
N VAL A 115 21.10 -6.95 11.96
CA VAL A 115 20.89 -7.76 10.76
C VAL A 115 22.13 -8.61 10.48
N ARG A 116 21.92 -9.72 9.76
CA ARG A 116 22.98 -10.61 9.31
C ARG A 116 23.65 -10.04 8.06
N ALA A 117 24.29 -8.87 8.20
CA ALA A 117 24.77 -8.01 7.11
C ALA A 117 25.70 -8.73 6.12
N GLU A 118 26.53 -9.63 6.62
CA GLU A 118 27.47 -10.45 5.87
C GLU A 118 26.79 -11.44 4.91
N TYR A 119 25.53 -11.81 5.20
CA TYR A 119 24.74 -12.72 4.37
C TYR A 119 23.76 -12.01 3.45
N ILE A 120 23.67 -10.67 3.48
CA ILE A 120 22.78 -9.90 2.61
C ILE A 120 23.32 -9.89 1.18
N THR A 121 22.48 -10.33 0.25
CA THR A 121 22.73 -10.37 -1.20
C THR A 121 22.04 -9.23 -1.94
N ASN A 122 20.86 -8.82 -1.49
CA ASN A 122 20.09 -7.75 -2.11
C ASN A 122 19.19 -7.07 -1.06
N ILE A 123 18.87 -5.79 -1.30
CA ILE A 123 17.99 -4.98 -0.47
C ILE A 123 16.97 -4.31 -1.38
N ASN A 124 15.68 -4.52 -1.11
CA ASN A 124 14.62 -3.78 -1.80
C ASN A 124 13.97 -2.82 -0.81
N VAL A 125 13.83 -1.56 -1.20
CA VAL A 125 13.17 -0.52 -0.40
C VAL A 125 11.90 -0.11 -1.11
N TYR A 126 10.81 -0.08 -0.36
CA TYR A 126 9.50 0.38 -0.79
C TYR A 126 9.16 1.64 -0.01
N GLY A 127 8.84 2.70 -0.74
CA GLY A 127 8.55 4.01 -0.17
C GLY A 127 7.05 4.25 -0.05
N ALA A 128 6.61 4.65 1.13
CA ALA A 128 5.24 5.01 1.38
C ALA A 128 5.07 6.52 1.11
N LYS A 129 4.44 6.93 -0.01
CA LYS A 129 4.40 8.35 -0.37
C LYS A 129 3.50 9.12 0.59
N ASN A 130 3.86 10.36 0.91
CA ASN A 130 3.07 11.23 1.80
C ASN A 130 1.63 11.47 1.32
N ILE A 131 1.39 11.32 0.01
CA ILE A 131 0.06 11.44 -0.60
C ILE A 131 -0.77 10.15 -0.51
N ASP A 132 -0.12 9.00 -0.34
CA ASP A 132 -0.76 7.68 -0.45
C ASP A 132 -1.34 7.22 0.89
N ILE A 133 -0.86 7.75 2.03
CA ILE A 133 -1.28 7.29 3.36
C ILE A 133 -2.02 8.39 4.11
N SER A 134 -3.32 8.20 4.36
CA SER A 134 -3.92 8.80 5.55
C SER A 134 -3.29 8.11 6.76
N ARG A 135 -2.37 8.79 7.45
CA ARG A 135 -1.46 8.28 8.51
C ARG A 135 -2.12 7.38 9.58
N GLU A 136 -3.44 7.40 9.69
CA GLU A 136 -4.22 6.74 10.74
C GLU A 136 -4.39 5.22 10.55
N GLN A 137 -4.09 4.63 9.38
CA GLN A 137 -4.56 3.26 9.08
C GLN A 137 -3.49 2.16 9.03
N VAL A 138 -2.19 2.52 8.93
CA VAL A 138 -1.10 1.54 8.79
C VAL A 138 -0.08 1.63 9.94
N LEU A 139 -0.25 2.58 10.86
CA LEU A 139 0.75 3.03 11.82
C LEU A 139 0.14 3.23 13.22
N PRO A 140 0.94 3.22 14.30
CA PRO A 140 2.41 3.24 14.31
C PRO A 140 3.09 1.89 14.61
N TYR A 141 4.22 1.66 13.93
CA TYR A 141 5.24 0.69 14.31
C TYR A 141 6.43 1.42 14.95
N SER A 142 7.19 0.72 15.80
CA SER A 142 8.50 1.21 16.24
C SER A 142 9.49 1.16 15.09
N ASP A 143 10.43 2.10 15.02
CA ASP A 143 11.51 2.04 14.04
C ASP A 143 12.29 0.70 14.15
N GLY A 144 12.66 0.12 13.00
CA GLY A 144 13.31 -1.19 12.92
C GLY A 144 12.38 -2.38 13.21
N HIS A 145 11.06 -2.19 13.29
CA HIS A 145 10.13 -3.29 13.56
C HIS A 145 10.13 -4.33 12.43
N ARG A 146 10.28 -5.60 12.79
CA ARG A 146 10.35 -6.72 11.84
C ARG A 146 9.01 -7.43 11.70
N LEU A 147 8.50 -7.45 10.48
CA LEU A 147 7.34 -8.22 10.07
C LEU A 147 7.81 -9.61 9.61
N ALA A 148 7.19 -10.64 10.18
CA ALA A 148 7.60 -12.01 9.95
C ALA A 148 7.03 -12.53 8.63
N PRO A 149 7.76 -13.37 7.89
CA PRO A 149 7.20 -14.03 6.71
C PRO A 149 6.02 -14.91 7.11
N LEU A 150 4.97 -14.89 6.30
CA LEU A 150 3.80 -15.75 6.46
C LEU A 150 3.87 -16.89 5.43
N GLN A 151 3.68 -18.10 5.91
CA GLN A 151 3.59 -19.27 5.05
C GLN A 151 2.23 -19.27 4.33
N ILE A 152 2.27 -19.42 3.01
CA ILE A 152 1.09 -19.61 2.16
C ILE A 152 1.12 -21.02 1.57
N ASP A 153 -0.05 -21.60 1.34
CA ASP A 153 -0.17 -22.90 0.68
C ASP A 153 0.03 -22.78 -0.84
N GLY A 154 -0.27 -21.60 -1.38
CA GLY A 154 -0.02 -21.27 -2.77
C GLY A 154 -0.74 -20.00 -3.21
N TRP A 155 -0.50 -19.62 -4.46
CA TRP A 155 -1.23 -18.54 -5.11
C TRP A 155 -1.36 -18.83 -6.60
N LYS A 156 -2.34 -18.20 -7.24
CA LYS A 156 -2.55 -18.26 -8.69
C LYS A 156 -3.09 -16.93 -9.20
N THR A 157 -2.94 -16.68 -10.49
CA THR A 157 -3.56 -15.52 -11.12
C THR A 157 -4.83 -15.91 -11.85
N GLU A 158 -5.86 -15.08 -11.74
CA GLU A 158 -7.11 -15.24 -12.47
C GLU A 158 -7.60 -13.86 -12.94
N LYS A 159 -7.77 -13.69 -14.26
CA LYS A 159 -8.09 -12.40 -14.89
C LYS A 159 -7.10 -11.30 -14.47
N GLU A 160 -7.53 -10.30 -13.71
CA GLU A 160 -6.67 -9.21 -13.25
C GLU A 160 -6.14 -9.42 -11.82
N ASN A 161 -6.56 -10.50 -11.16
CA ASN A 161 -6.40 -10.68 -9.72
C ASN A 161 -5.38 -11.78 -9.39
N ILE A 162 -4.83 -11.70 -8.17
CA ILE A 162 -4.04 -12.75 -7.54
C ILE A 162 -4.89 -13.39 -6.45
N HIS A 163 -5.11 -14.68 -6.53
CA HIS A 163 -5.76 -15.47 -5.49
C HIS A 163 -4.68 -16.13 -4.64
N VAL A 164 -4.78 -15.96 -3.33
CA VAL A 164 -3.79 -16.42 -2.35
C VAL A 164 -4.48 -17.36 -1.37
N TYR A 165 -3.89 -18.53 -1.18
CA TYR A 165 -4.42 -19.61 -0.36
C TYR A 165 -3.56 -19.80 0.89
N TYR A 166 -4.21 -19.91 2.05
CA TYR A 166 -3.55 -20.17 3.32
C TYR A 166 -4.46 -21.00 4.24
N LYS A 167 -3.93 -21.91 5.05
CA LYS A 167 -4.74 -22.72 5.98
C LYS A 167 -5.53 -21.87 6.98
N VAL A 168 -4.82 -21.21 7.88
CA VAL A 168 -5.41 -20.36 8.92
C VAL A 168 -4.43 -19.25 9.25
N MET A 169 -4.90 -17.99 9.18
CA MET A 169 -4.10 -16.81 9.48
C MET A 169 -4.01 -16.77 10.99
N PRO A 170 -2.79 -16.79 11.56
CA PRO A 170 -2.68 -16.82 13.00
C PRO A 170 -3.42 -15.64 13.62
N TYR A 171 -4.14 -15.88 14.73
CA TYR A 171 -5.02 -14.87 15.32
C TYR A 171 -4.25 -13.59 15.71
N TYR A 172 -2.96 -13.73 16.05
CA TYR A 172 -2.04 -12.66 16.42
C TYR A 172 -1.54 -11.81 15.25
N VAL A 173 -1.79 -12.21 13.99
CA VAL A 173 -1.48 -11.37 12.82
C VAL A 173 -2.57 -10.30 12.72
N LYS A 174 -2.15 -9.04 12.74
CA LYS A 174 -3.06 -7.88 12.66
C LYS A 174 -3.21 -7.33 11.26
N PHE A 175 -2.12 -7.27 10.51
CA PHE A 175 -2.10 -6.81 9.12
C PHE A 175 -1.11 -7.65 8.31
N VAL A 176 -1.29 -7.64 6.99
CA VAL A 176 -0.48 -8.41 6.05
C VAL A 176 0.11 -7.45 5.01
N PHE A 177 1.32 -7.73 4.56
CA PHE A 177 1.93 -7.06 3.43
C PHE A 177 2.27 -8.11 2.38
N GLY A 178 1.94 -7.84 1.12
CA GLY A 178 2.31 -8.68 -0.02
C GLY A 178 3.43 -8.03 -0.82
N GLU A 179 4.61 -8.63 -0.82
CA GLU A 179 5.68 -8.29 -1.77
C GLU A 179 5.42 -9.04 -3.08
N LEU A 180 5.23 -8.27 -4.15
CA LEU A 180 4.94 -8.75 -5.50
C LEU A 180 6.13 -8.46 -6.40
N ASN A 181 6.75 -9.50 -6.94
CA ASN A 181 7.71 -9.35 -8.04
C ASN A 181 6.99 -9.55 -9.37
N THR A 182 7.12 -8.56 -10.25
CA THR A 182 6.41 -8.54 -11.54
C THR A 182 7.34 -8.19 -12.67
N LYS A 183 6.91 -8.47 -13.91
CA LYS A 183 7.68 -8.11 -15.11
C LYS A 183 7.83 -6.60 -15.31
N LEU A 184 6.92 -5.79 -14.75
CA LEU A 184 6.88 -4.34 -14.94
C LEU A 184 7.35 -3.52 -13.73
N GLY A 185 7.75 -4.19 -12.65
CA GLY A 185 8.23 -3.56 -11.41
C GLY A 185 7.83 -4.34 -10.17
N ASP A 186 8.56 -4.14 -9.08
CA ASP A 186 8.21 -4.76 -7.80
C ASP A 186 7.33 -3.82 -6.97
N PHE A 187 6.36 -4.39 -6.27
CA PHE A 187 5.41 -3.64 -5.44
C PHE A 187 5.31 -4.27 -4.06
N LEU A 188 5.11 -3.44 -3.04
CA LEU A 188 4.68 -3.88 -1.73
C LEU A 188 3.24 -3.42 -1.51
N VAL A 189 2.35 -4.35 -1.19
CA VAL A 189 0.92 -4.10 -1.06
C VAL A 189 0.52 -4.29 0.38
N PHE A 190 0.00 -3.24 1.02
CA PHE A 190 -0.65 -3.39 2.31
C PHE A 190 -2.01 -4.06 2.12
N LEU A 191 -2.21 -5.11 2.90
CA LEU A 191 -3.42 -5.89 2.97
C LEU A 191 -3.91 -5.83 4.42
N ALA A 192 -5.13 -5.38 4.64
CA ALA A 192 -5.75 -5.59 5.95
C ALA A 192 -5.83 -7.11 6.26
N LYS A 193 -6.08 -7.49 7.53
CA LYS A 193 -6.17 -8.91 7.91
C LYS A 193 -7.16 -9.67 7.01
N PRO A 194 -6.72 -10.69 6.25
CA PRO A 194 -7.63 -11.53 5.48
C PRO A 194 -8.64 -12.23 6.39
N LYS A 195 -9.89 -12.33 5.93
CA LYS A 195 -10.97 -13.06 6.63
C LYS A 195 -11.25 -14.36 5.86
N GLY A 196 -10.68 -15.47 6.31
CA GLY A 196 -10.91 -16.81 5.73
C GLY A 196 -9.79 -17.29 4.80
N GLU A 197 -9.72 -18.60 4.57
CA GLU A 197 -8.58 -19.39 4.03
C GLU A 197 -8.11 -19.01 2.61
N GLU A 198 -8.86 -18.15 1.93
CA GLU A 198 -8.51 -17.59 0.63
C GLU A 198 -8.69 -16.08 0.67
N PHE A 199 -7.81 -15.40 -0.04
CA PHE A 199 -8.05 -14.00 -0.36
C PHE A 199 -7.52 -13.55 -1.71
N VAL A 200 -7.91 -12.33 -2.09
CA VAL A 200 -7.65 -11.77 -3.41
C VAL A 200 -6.88 -10.45 -3.29
N ILE A 201 -5.78 -10.33 -4.03
CA ILE A 201 -5.10 -9.06 -4.30
C ILE A 201 -5.52 -8.61 -5.71
N PRO A 202 -6.33 -7.55 -5.84
CA PRO A 202 -6.91 -7.16 -7.12
C PRO A 202 -5.91 -6.43 -8.01
N GLU A 203 -6.16 -6.43 -9.32
CA GLU A 203 -5.50 -5.60 -10.34
C GLU A 203 -4.00 -5.86 -10.64
N PHE A 204 -3.30 -6.74 -9.92
CA PHE A 204 -1.85 -6.91 -10.13
C PHE A 204 -1.45 -7.88 -11.23
N ASN A 205 -2.35 -8.77 -11.71
CA ASN A 205 -1.96 -9.72 -12.76
C ASN A 205 -1.58 -9.02 -14.07
N LYS A 206 -2.11 -7.81 -14.33
CA LYS A 206 -1.77 -7.00 -15.51
C LYS A 206 -0.28 -6.63 -15.58
N TYR A 207 0.45 -6.68 -14.45
CA TYR A 207 1.89 -6.43 -14.39
C TYR A 207 2.75 -7.69 -14.61
N GLY A 208 2.13 -8.86 -14.74
CA GLY A 208 2.83 -10.14 -14.93
C GLY A 208 3.58 -10.59 -13.69
N VAL A 209 2.84 -10.82 -12.59
CA VAL A 209 3.38 -11.29 -11.31
C VAL A 209 3.98 -12.69 -11.48
N PHE A 210 5.18 -12.90 -10.96
CA PHE A 210 5.87 -14.19 -11.01
C PHE A 210 6.36 -14.67 -9.64
N ASP A 211 6.38 -13.80 -8.62
CA ASP A 211 6.64 -14.18 -7.23
C ASP A 211 5.76 -13.35 -6.28
N LEU A 212 5.35 -13.97 -5.18
CA LEU A 212 4.54 -13.37 -4.11
C LEU A 212 5.07 -13.85 -2.77
N LYS A 213 5.37 -12.91 -1.88
CA LYS A 213 5.66 -13.19 -0.46
C LYS A 213 4.73 -12.40 0.43
N LEU A 214 4.33 -13.02 1.55
CA LEU A 214 3.52 -12.35 2.55
C LEU A 214 4.34 -12.10 3.82
N TYR A 215 4.10 -10.96 4.45
CA TYR A 215 4.65 -10.58 5.74
C TYR A 215 3.54 -10.16 6.69
N GLY A 216 3.62 -10.60 7.95
CA GLY A 216 2.62 -10.33 8.96
C GLY A 216 3.14 -9.38 10.04
N TYR A 217 2.34 -8.38 10.37
CA TYR A 217 2.54 -7.60 11.58
C TYR A 217 1.96 -8.35 12.79
N VAL A 218 2.79 -8.55 13.81
CA VAL A 218 2.46 -9.23 15.06
C VAL A 218 2.93 -8.37 16.22
N THR A 219 2.08 -8.14 17.22
CA THR A 219 2.54 -7.39 18.40
C THR A 219 3.39 -8.27 19.32
N PRO A 220 4.43 -7.73 19.97
CA PRO A 220 5.32 -8.52 20.84
C PRO A 220 4.60 -9.30 21.94
N LEU A 221 3.54 -8.71 22.51
CA LEU A 221 2.72 -9.38 23.53
C LEU A 221 2.09 -10.66 22.99
N GLU A 222 1.54 -10.62 21.78
CA GLU A 222 0.82 -11.75 21.17
C GLU A 222 1.77 -12.84 20.64
N ARG A 223 3.00 -12.48 20.26
CA ARG A 223 4.01 -13.46 19.80
C ARG A 223 4.41 -14.45 20.90
N ASN A 224 4.55 -13.97 22.14
CA ASN A 224 4.99 -14.81 23.27
C ASN A 224 3.94 -15.86 23.68
N PHE A 225 2.65 -15.59 23.46
CA PHE A 225 1.58 -16.54 23.72
C PHE A 225 1.45 -17.64 22.65
N ALA A 226 2.07 -17.47 21.49
CA ALA A 226 2.05 -18.47 20.40
C ALA A 226 3.23 -19.45 20.46
N SER A 227 4.25 -19.17 21.28
CA SER A 227 5.42 -20.03 21.49
C SER A 227 5.30 -20.97 22.69
N GLU A 228 4.15 -20.99 23.37
CA GLU A 228 3.76 -21.97 24.40
C GLU A 228 2.84 -23.04 23.82
#